data_AF-A0A3B0JU55-F1
#
_entry.id   AF-A0A3B0JU55-F1
#
_cell.length_a   1.000
_cell.length_b   1.000
_cell.length_c   1.000
_cell.angle_alpha   90.00
_cell.angle_beta   90.00
_cell.angle_gamma   90.00
#
_symmetry.space_group_name_H-M   'P 1'
#
loop_
_entity.id
_entity.type
_entity.pdbx_description
1 polymer ?
#
loop_
_entity_poly.entity_id
_entity_poly.type
_entity_poly.pdbx_seq_one_letter_code
_entity_poly.pdbx_strand_id
1 'polypeptide(L)'
;MQVESAKFELRQMCLDICTMAGTWLQYIKRGRETMSHFSGGRLHILYLENRLTNISNERLLRAADREIRTNYDRLSYPIAAMKTYLEQLRKVRDSICKFLSRTRMFMDDEIVEKYDVTPTLRTPQVLEILEFLSSRYDAEWEVKEMVCRWRTLTAPTKLKFS
;
A
#
# COMPACT_ATOMS: atom_id res chain seq x y z
N MET A 1 -5.21 10.10 34.08
CA MET A 1 -4.88 8.84 33.36
C MET A 1 -4.55 7.77 34.40
N GLN A 2 -5.02 6.53 34.24
CA GLN A 2 -4.60 5.45 35.15
C GLN A 2 -3.25 4.91 34.66
N VAL A 3 -2.18 5.18 35.41
CA VAL A 3 -0.79 4.84 35.06
C VAL A 3 -0.63 3.37 34.64
N GLU A 4 -1.25 2.44 35.37
CA GLU A 4 -1.19 1.00 35.04
C GLU A 4 -1.88 0.65 33.72
N SER A 5 -2.96 1.35 33.37
CA SER A 5 -3.60 1.20 32.06
C SER A 5 -2.68 1.67 30.94
N ALA A 6 -1.99 2.80 31.12
CA ALA A 6 -1.06 3.33 30.13
C ALA A 6 0.15 2.40 29.92
N LYS A 7 0.70 1.85 31.01
CA LYS A 7 1.78 0.86 30.97
C LYS A 7 1.37 -0.42 30.21
N PHE A 8 0.19 -0.95 30.51
CA PHE A 8 -0.35 -2.11 29.79
C PHE A 8 -0.51 -1.81 28.30
N GLU A 9 -1.06 -0.64 27.97
CA GLU A 9 -1.29 -0.23 26.60
C GLU A 9 0.02 -0.06 25.82
N LEU A 10 1.05 0.57 26.40
CA LEU A 10 2.38 0.70 25.81
C LEU A 10 2.99 -0.66 25.45
N ARG A 11 2.86 -1.64 26.34
CA ARG A 11 3.32 -3.01 26.07
C ARG A 11 2.57 -3.63 24.90
N GLN A 12 1.26 -3.48 24.86
CA GLN A 12 0.44 -4.00 23.77
C GLN A 12 0.79 -3.33 22.44
N MET A 13 0.95 -2.00 22.41
CA MET A 13 1.39 -1.27 21.22
C MET A 13 2.71 -1.80 20.69
N CYS A 14 3.70 -2.09 21.55
CA CYS A 14 4.99 -2.62 21.10
C CYS A 14 4.86 -3.98 20.38
N LEU A 15 4.00 -4.86 20.89
CA LEU A 15 3.71 -6.15 20.25
C LEU A 15 3.01 -5.95 18.89
N ASP A 16 2.05 -5.03 18.85
CA ASP A 16 1.27 -4.73 17.65
C ASP A 16 2.15 -4.07 16.57
N ILE A 17 3.05 -3.16 16.94
CA ILE A 17 3.99 -2.48 16.03
C ILE A 17 4.83 -3.49 15.25
N CYS A 18 5.37 -4.52 15.92
CA CYS A 18 6.15 -5.57 15.25
C CYS A 18 5.31 -6.31 14.19
N THR A 19 4.09 -6.69 14.55
CA THR A 19 3.15 -7.38 13.64
C THR A 19 2.76 -6.49 12.47
N MET A 20 2.49 -5.22 12.75
CA MET A 20 2.12 -4.21 11.77
C MET A 20 3.28 -3.91 10.80
N ALA A 21 4.52 -3.85 11.27
CA ALA A 21 5.69 -3.67 10.42
C ALA A 21 5.90 -4.85 9.46
N GLY A 22 5.72 -6.09 9.94
CA GLY A 22 5.73 -7.27 9.09
C GLY A 22 4.62 -7.23 8.03
N THR A 23 3.41 -6.85 8.44
CA THR A 23 2.25 -6.69 7.55
C THR A 23 2.48 -5.63 6.49
N TRP A 24 3.04 -4.47 6.88
CA TRP A 24 3.43 -3.40 5.99
C TRP A 24 4.38 -3.91 4.90
N LEU A 25 5.50 -4.52 5.31
CA LEU A 25 6.51 -5.05 4.39
C LEU A 25 5.90 -6.08 3.41
N GLN A 26 5.00 -6.94 3.89
CA GLN A 26 4.32 -7.92 3.05
C GLN A 26 3.48 -7.25 1.95
N TYR A 27 2.68 -6.24 2.28
CA TYR A 27 1.88 -5.52 1.27
C TYR A 27 2.73 -4.66 0.34
N ILE A 28 3.86 -4.12 0.83
CA ILE A 28 4.83 -3.45 -0.04
C ILE A 28 5.37 -4.41 -1.10
N LYS A 29 5.79 -5.62 -0.71
CA LYS A 29 6.28 -6.68 -1.60
C LYS A 29 5.22 -7.14 -2.61
N ARG A 30 4.02 -7.51 -2.13
CA ARG A 30 2.88 -7.90 -3.00
C ARG A 30 2.52 -6.82 -4.00
N GLY A 31 2.54 -5.56 -3.58
CA GLY A 31 2.30 -4.43 -4.48
C GLY A 31 3.37 -4.29 -5.57
N ARG A 32 4.64 -4.56 -5.25
CA ARG A 32 5.73 -4.54 -6.25
C ARG A 32 5.55 -5.65 -7.29
N GLU A 33 5.29 -6.87 -6.83
CA GLU A 33 5.05 -8.03 -7.70
C GLU A 33 3.84 -7.80 -8.62
N THR A 34 2.73 -7.33 -8.04
CA THR A 34 1.51 -7.01 -8.80
C THR A 34 1.74 -5.91 -9.83
N MET A 35 2.52 -4.88 -9.47
CA MET A 35 2.88 -3.81 -10.41
C MET A 35 3.75 -4.33 -11.57
N SER A 36 4.67 -5.25 -11.29
CA SER A 36 5.48 -5.92 -12.33
C SER A 36 4.58 -6.64 -13.33
N HIS A 37 3.63 -7.44 -12.83
CA HIS A 37 2.64 -8.13 -13.68
C HIS A 37 1.80 -7.15 -14.49
N PHE A 38 1.33 -6.05 -13.87
CA PHE A 38 0.59 -5.01 -14.58
C PHE A 38 1.42 -4.38 -15.71
N SER A 39 2.69 -4.03 -15.45
CA SER A 39 3.57 -3.45 -16.48
C SER A 39 3.83 -4.42 -17.62
N GLY A 40 4.06 -5.71 -17.33
CA GLY A 40 4.24 -6.73 -18.35
C GLY A 40 3.01 -6.88 -19.24
N GLY A 41 1.82 -6.94 -18.65
CA GLY A 41 0.56 -6.98 -19.40
C GLY A 41 0.35 -5.72 -20.24
N ARG A 42 0.67 -4.53 -19.72
CA ARG A 42 0.55 -3.27 -20.46
C ARG A 42 1.49 -3.21 -21.66
N LEU A 43 2.75 -3.65 -21.49
CA LEU A 43 3.72 -3.73 -22.58
C LEU A 43 3.28 -4.71 -23.66
N HIS A 44 2.72 -5.85 -23.26
CA HIS A 44 2.18 -6.83 -24.21
C HIS A 44 1.02 -6.26 -25.03
N ILE A 45 0.10 -5.54 -24.38
CA ILE A 45 -1.00 -4.84 -25.07
C ILE A 45 -0.44 -3.83 -26.08
N LEU A 46 0.53 -2.99 -25.69
CA LEU A 46 1.15 -2.02 -26.60
C LEU A 46 1.81 -2.70 -27.81
N TYR A 47 2.45 -3.85 -27.58
CA TYR A 47 3.00 -4.66 -28.67
C TYR A 47 1.91 -5.16 -29.64
N LEU A 48 0.78 -5.64 -29.11
CA LEU A 48 -0.36 -6.07 -29.93
C LEU A 48 -0.99 -4.91 -30.70
N GLU A 49 -1.17 -3.76 -30.05
CA GLU A 49 -1.69 -2.53 -30.68
C GLU A 49 -0.78 -2.07 -31.84
N ASN A 50 0.53 -2.08 -31.63
CA ASN A 50 1.50 -1.75 -32.68
C ASN A 50 1.50 -2.72 -33.86
N ARG A 51 1.03 -3.96 -33.68
CA ARG A 51 0.90 -4.92 -34.78
C ARG A 51 -0.32 -4.64 -35.65
N LEU A 52 -1.35 -3.98 -35.12
CA LEU A 52 -2.57 -3.66 -35.86
C LEU A 52 -2.30 -2.76 -37.08
N THR A 53 -1.29 -1.89 -37.01
CA THR A 53 -0.94 -0.95 -38.11
C THR A 53 -0.55 -1.64 -39.40
N ASN A 54 -0.11 -2.90 -39.34
CA ASN A 54 0.37 -3.66 -40.50
C ASN A 54 -0.59 -4.79 -40.93
N ILE A 55 -1.75 -4.93 -40.31
CA ILE A 55 -2.73 -5.96 -40.66
C ILE A 55 -3.75 -5.39 -41.64
N SER A 56 -3.78 -5.92 -42.86
CA SER A 56 -4.77 -5.57 -43.89
C SER A 56 -5.97 -6.53 -43.95
N ASN A 57 -5.88 -7.69 -43.29
CA ASN A 57 -6.93 -8.69 -43.28
C ASN A 57 -7.93 -8.43 -42.13
N GLU A 58 -9.18 -8.18 -42.49
CA GLU A 58 -10.26 -7.88 -41.54
C GLU A 58 -10.49 -8.97 -40.48
N ARG A 59 -10.36 -10.26 -40.85
CA ARG A 59 -10.50 -11.38 -39.89
C ARG A 59 -9.38 -11.37 -38.86
N LEU A 60 -8.17 -11.04 -39.28
CA LEU A 60 -7.01 -10.93 -38.39
C LEU A 60 -7.10 -9.69 -37.49
N LEU A 61 -7.59 -8.57 -38.03
CA LEU A 61 -7.91 -7.37 -37.25
C LEU A 61 -8.91 -7.68 -36.12
N ARG A 62 -10.03 -8.34 -36.44
CA ARG A 62 -11.03 -8.73 -35.42
C ARG A 62 -10.48 -9.72 -34.39
N ALA A 63 -9.58 -10.62 -34.79
CA ALA A 63 -8.94 -11.54 -33.85
C ALA A 63 -8.00 -10.80 -32.89
N ALA A 64 -7.16 -9.91 -33.41
CA ALA A 64 -6.24 -9.11 -32.62
C ALA A 64 -6.97 -8.13 -31.67
N ASP A 65 -8.07 -7.50 -32.11
CA ASP A 65 -8.90 -6.65 -31.25
C ASP A 65 -9.49 -7.44 -30.06
N ARG A 66 -9.98 -8.67 -30.30
CA ARG A 66 -10.46 -9.54 -29.21
C ARG A 66 -9.35 -9.93 -28.23
N GLU A 67 -8.15 -10.20 -28.74
CA GLU A 67 -6.99 -10.52 -27.91
C GLU A 67 -6.57 -9.32 -27.04
N ILE A 68 -6.54 -8.12 -27.62
CA ILE A 68 -6.26 -6.87 -26.90
C ILE A 68 -7.29 -6.64 -25.80
N ARG A 69 -8.58 -6.75 -26.10
CA ARG A 69 -9.66 -6.63 -25.10
C ARG A 69 -9.51 -7.62 -23.96
N THR A 70 -9.24 -8.89 -24.28
CA THR A 70 -9.01 -9.93 -23.26
C THR A 70 -7.83 -9.60 -22.36
N ASN A 71 -6.74 -9.06 -22.93
CA ASN A 71 -5.59 -8.64 -22.15
C ASN A 71 -5.88 -7.40 -21.29
N TYR A 72 -6.70 -6.45 -21.77
CA TYR A 72 -7.19 -5.34 -20.95
C TYR A 72 -8.05 -5.82 -19.78
N ASP A 73 -8.96 -6.77 -20.02
CA ASP A 73 -9.80 -7.35 -18.97
C ASP A 73 -8.94 -8.04 -17.90
N ARG A 74 -7.86 -8.72 -18.29
CA ARG A 74 -6.89 -9.32 -17.36
C ARG A 74 -6.16 -8.29 -16.49
N LEU A 75 -6.00 -7.04 -16.95
CA LEU A 75 -5.41 -5.96 -16.14
C LEU A 75 -6.35 -5.45 -15.03
N SER A 76 -7.64 -5.78 -15.06
CA SER A 76 -8.58 -5.41 -13.99
C SER A 76 -8.21 -6.04 -12.64
N TYR A 77 -7.74 -7.29 -12.65
CA TYR A 77 -7.33 -8.02 -11.45
C TYR A 77 -6.17 -7.34 -10.69
N PRO A 78 -5.00 -7.06 -11.32
CA PRO A 78 -3.92 -6.39 -10.62
C PRO A 78 -4.31 -4.97 -10.17
N ILE A 79 -5.18 -4.24 -10.90
CA ILE A 79 -5.69 -2.94 -10.43
C ILE A 79 -6.51 -3.10 -9.14
N ALA A 80 -7.42 -4.08 -9.09
CA ALA A 80 -8.22 -4.34 -7.90
C ALA A 80 -7.35 -4.77 -6.71
N ALA A 81 -6.38 -5.65 -6.94
CA ALA A 81 -5.43 -6.08 -5.92
C ALA A 81 -4.62 -4.90 -5.35
N MET A 82 -4.12 -4.01 -6.21
CA MET A 82 -3.40 -2.81 -5.79
C MET A 82 -4.25 -1.87 -4.91
N LYS A 83 -5.54 -1.70 -5.22
CA LYS A 83 -6.48 -0.93 -4.38
C LYS A 83 -6.63 -1.56 -3.00
N THR A 84 -6.78 -2.88 -2.94
CA THR A 84 -6.85 -3.62 -1.68
C THR A 84 -5.56 -3.44 -0.87
N TYR A 85 -4.39 -3.54 -1.49
CA TYR A 85 -3.12 -3.36 -0.78
C TYR A 85 -2.95 -1.94 -0.25
N LEU A 86 -3.33 -0.92 -1.03
CA LEU A 86 -3.32 0.46 -0.58
C LEU A 86 -4.20 0.69 0.65
N GLU A 87 -5.39 0.08 0.67
CA GLU A 87 -6.29 0.19 1.81
C GLU A 87 -5.71 -0.49 3.06
N GLN A 88 -5.03 -1.64 2.90
CA GLN A 88 -4.38 -2.30 4.03
C GLN A 88 -3.18 -1.49 4.56
N LEU A 89 -2.37 -0.92 3.66
CA LEU A 89 -1.28 -0.02 4.06
C LEU A 89 -1.84 1.22 4.77
N ARG A 90 -2.94 1.81 4.27
CA ARG A 90 -3.62 2.94 4.92
C ARG A 90 -4.02 2.60 6.36
N LYS A 91 -4.64 1.44 6.58
CA LYS A 91 -5.04 0.98 7.92
C LYS A 91 -3.86 0.85 8.87
N VAL A 92 -2.74 0.29 8.40
CA VAL A 92 -1.52 0.15 9.21
C VAL A 92 -0.97 1.53 9.59
N ARG A 93 -0.83 2.44 8.61
CA ARG A 93 -0.39 3.81 8.83
C ARG A 93 -1.28 4.55 9.83
N ASP A 94 -2.59 4.51 9.64
CA ASP A 94 -3.55 5.20 10.52
C ASP A 94 -3.48 4.66 11.96
N SER A 95 -3.22 3.36 12.14
CA SER A 95 -3.00 2.77 13.46
C SER A 95 -1.67 3.20 14.09
N ILE A 96 -0.58 3.30 13.32
CA ILE A 96 0.69 3.87 13.81
C ILE A 96 0.50 5.32 14.25
N CYS A 97 -0.23 6.15 13.50
CA CYS A 97 -0.51 7.53 13.88
C CYS A 97 -1.35 7.62 15.17
N LYS A 98 -2.27 6.68 15.39
CA LYS A 98 -3.02 6.57 16.66
C LYS A 98 -2.11 6.21 17.83
N PHE A 99 -1.23 5.22 17.65
CA PHE A 99 -0.25 4.85 18.68
C PHE A 99 0.67 6.04 19.00
N LEU A 100 1.19 6.71 17.97
CA LEU A 100 2.02 7.91 18.14
C LEU A 100 1.31 8.99 18.96
N SER A 101 0.06 9.32 18.61
CA SER A 101 -0.74 10.29 19.36
C SER A 101 -0.92 9.91 20.82
N ARG A 102 -1.21 8.62 21.09
CA ARG A 102 -1.38 8.13 22.47
C ARG A 102 -0.07 8.12 23.25
N THR A 103 1.02 7.67 22.65
CA THR A 103 2.34 7.69 23.31
C THR A 103 2.78 9.12 23.63
N ARG A 104 2.48 10.11 22.77
CA ARG A 104 2.71 11.53 23.09
C ARG A 104 1.94 11.98 24.32
N MET A 105 0.66 11.60 24.45
CA MET A 105 -0.12 11.89 25.66
C MET A 105 0.45 11.21 26.91
N PHE A 106 1.07 10.04 26.75
CA PHE A 106 1.71 9.34 27.87
C PHE A 106 2.99 10.01 28.35
N MET A 107 3.68 10.77 27.49
CA MET A 107 4.86 11.54 27.87
C MET A 107 4.56 12.71 28.81
N ASP A 108 3.30 13.16 28.89
CA ASP A 108 2.89 14.22 29.82
C ASP A 108 2.85 13.74 31.30
N ASP A 109 2.96 12.43 31.54
CA ASP A 109 2.99 11.81 32.87
C ASP A 109 4.41 11.31 33.19
N GLU A 110 5.07 11.91 34.18
CA GLU A 110 6.46 11.61 34.55
C GLU A 110 6.72 10.14 34.91
N ILE A 111 5.70 9.43 35.41
CA ILE A 111 5.82 8.00 35.78
C ILE A 111 5.80 7.14 34.53
N VAL A 112 4.93 7.48 33.57
CA VAL A 112 4.80 6.74 32.32
C VAL A 112 5.94 7.08 31.35
N GLU A 113 6.43 8.32 31.35
CA GLU A 113 7.61 8.73 30.59
C GLU A 113 8.84 7.88 30.95
N LYS A 114 9.11 7.69 32.24
CA LYS A 114 10.28 6.93 32.73
C LYS A 114 10.06 5.42 32.75
N TYR A 115 8.94 4.94 32.23
CA TYR A 115 8.58 3.54 32.28
C TYR A 115 9.42 2.70 31.31
N ASP A 116 10.00 1.62 31.85
CA ASP A 116 10.59 0.54 31.05
C ASP A 116 9.46 -0.37 30.52
N VAL A 117 9.07 -0.15 29.26
CA VAL A 117 8.04 -0.92 28.56
C VAL A 117 8.46 -2.38 28.41
N THR A 118 9.72 -2.59 28.04
CA THR A 118 10.44 -3.86 28.10
C THR A 118 11.80 -3.63 28.78
N PRO A 119 12.54 -4.69 29.17
CA PRO A 119 13.86 -4.53 29.80
C PRO A 119 14.88 -3.74 28.97
N THR A 120 14.64 -3.55 27.67
CA THR A 120 15.53 -2.85 26.74
C THR A 120 14.89 -1.64 26.08
N LEU A 121 13.62 -1.33 26.38
CA LEU A 121 12.85 -0.32 25.68
C LEU A 121 12.02 0.53 26.64
N ARG A 122 12.29 1.84 26.63
CA ARG A 122 11.56 2.86 27.40
C ARG A 122 10.53 3.58 26.56
N THR A 123 9.55 4.20 27.21
CA THR A 123 8.50 5.00 26.57
C THR A 123 9.03 6.02 25.55
N PRO A 124 10.10 6.79 25.80
CA PRO A 124 10.62 7.76 24.82
C PRO A 124 11.20 7.07 23.57
N GLN A 125 11.78 5.88 23.73
CA GLN A 125 12.29 5.10 22.59
C GLN A 125 11.14 4.52 21.77
N VAL A 126 10.03 4.13 22.41
CA VAL A 126 8.79 3.74 21.70
C VAL A 126 8.26 4.92 20.88
N LEU A 127 8.29 6.13 21.46
CA LEU A 127 7.88 7.34 20.76
C LEU A 127 8.75 7.59 19.52
N GLU A 128 10.08 7.56 19.65
CA GLU A 128 11.01 7.73 18.53
C GLU A 128 10.76 6.72 17.40
N ILE A 129 10.53 5.44 17.75
CA ILE A 129 10.19 4.40 16.78
C ILE A 129 8.88 4.74 16.05
N LEU A 130 7.85 5.17 16.78
CA LEU A 130 6.55 5.52 16.20
C LEU A 130 6.64 6.75 15.29
N GLU A 131 7.45 7.75 15.64
CA GLU A 131 7.69 8.93 14.80
C GLU A 131 8.40 8.55 13.50
N PHE A 132 9.44 7.72 13.59
CA PHE A 132 10.13 7.19 12.42
C PHE A 132 9.18 6.40 11.51
N LEU A 133 8.40 5.48 12.08
CA LEU A 133 7.46 4.66 11.32
C LEU A 133 6.35 5.51 10.68
N SER A 134 5.79 6.48 11.40
CA SER A 134 4.76 7.39 10.88
C SER A 134 5.28 8.14 9.66
N SER A 135 6.44 8.79 9.77
CA SER A 135 7.04 9.56 8.67
C SER A 135 7.33 8.67 7.46
N ARG A 136 7.91 7.50 7.69
CA ARG A 136 8.22 6.53 6.61
C ARG A 136 6.95 6.04 5.92
N TYR A 137 5.94 5.65 6.68
CA TYR A 137 4.72 5.06 6.15
C TYR A 137 3.86 6.08 5.40
N ASP A 138 3.82 7.34 5.84
CA ASP A 138 3.17 8.42 5.11
C ASP A 138 3.79 8.59 3.72
N ALA A 139 5.12 8.75 3.65
CA ALA A 139 5.83 8.94 2.39
C ALA A 139 5.69 7.74 1.44
N GLU A 140 5.89 6.51 1.95
CA GLU A 140 5.76 5.29 1.15
C GLU A 140 4.32 5.09 0.63
N TRP A 141 3.31 5.42 1.44
CA TRP A 141 1.92 5.31 1.05
C TRP A 141 1.53 6.33 -0.01
N GLU A 142 1.94 7.59 0.14
CA GLU A 142 1.63 8.67 -0.80
C GLU A 142 2.16 8.36 -2.20
N VAL A 143 3.42 7.91 -2.30
CA VAL A 143 4.02 7.48 -3.57
C VAL A 143 3.19 6.36 -4.20
N LYS A 144 2.74 5.38 -3.41
CA LYS A 144 1.94 4.26 -3.93
C LYS A 144 0.54 4.69 -4.34
N GLU A 145 -0.09 5.59 -3.59
CA GLU A 145 -1.40 6.12 -3.93
C GLU A 145 -1.34 6.86 -5.27
N MET A 146 -0.34 7.73 -5.44
CA MET A 146 -0.12 8.47 -6.68
C MET A 146 0.04 7.53 -7.88
N VAL A 147 0.87 6.48 -7.75
CA VAL A 147 1.07 5.48 -8.82
C VAL A 147 -0.23 4.75 -9.16
N CYS A 148 -1.01 4.35 -8.16
CA CYS A 148 -2.29 3.66 -8.39
C CYS A 148 -3.31 4.58 -9.05
N ARG A 149 -3.45 5.83 -8.58
CA ARG A 149 -4.37 6.82 -9.14
C ARG A 149 -4.05 7.13 -10.60
N TRP A 150 -2.79 7.41 -10.90
CA TRP A 150 -2.35 7.71 -12.28
C TRP A 150 -2.67 6.57 -13.24
N ARG A 151 -2.45 5.33 -12.80
CA ARG A 151 -2.68 4.14 -13.64
C ARG A 151 -4.15 3.79 -13.82
N THR A 152 -5.00 4.07 -12.83
CA THR A 152 -6.46 3.97 -13.00
C THR A 152 -7.01 5.00 -13.97
N LEU A 153 -6.38 6.18 -14.10
CA LEU A 153 -6.79 7.22 -15.05
C LEU A 153 -6.32 6.92 -16.48
N THR A 154 -5.22 6.19 -16.65
CA THR A 154 -4.69 5.78 -17.97
C THR A 154 -5.20 4.43 -18.47
N ALA A 155 -6.01 3.71 -17.68
CA ALA A 155 -6.74 2.55 -18.19
C ALA A 155 -7.77 3.05 -19.20
N PRO A 156 -7.80 2.52 -20.44
CA PRO A 156 -8.66 3.09 -21.47
C PRO A 156 -10.12 3.04 -21.02
N THR A 157 -10.66 4.23 -20.76
CA THR A 157 -12.08 4.49 -20.75
C THR A 157 -12.62 3.89 -22.04
N LYS A 158 -13.43 2.84 -21.90
CA LYS A 158 -14.12 2.10 -22.98
C LYS A 158 -14.12 2.91 -24.28
N LEU A 159 -13.27 2.53 -25.24
CA LEU A 159 -13.41 2.96 -26.62
C LEU A 159 -14.74 2.43 -27.12
N LYS A 160 -15.80 3.20 -26.88
CA LYS A 160 -17.07 3.09 -27.58
C LYS A 160 -16.81 3.61 -28.99
N PHE A 161 -16.29 2.73 -29.83
CA PHE A 161 -16.55 2.86 -31.26
C PHE A 161 -17.98 2.36 -31.47
N SER A 162 -18.91 3.31 -31.43
CA SER A 162 -20.24 3.21 -32.03
C SER A 162 -20.13 3.34 -33.54
#